data_AF-A0A6V8DV67-F1
#
_entry.id   AF-A0A6V8DV67-F1
#
_cell.length_a   1.000
_cell.length_b   1.000
_cell.length_c   1.000
_cell.angle_alpha   90.00
_cell.angle_beta   90.00
_cell.angle_gamma   90.00
#
_symmetry.space_group_name_H-M   'P 1'
#
loop_
_entity.id
_entity.type
_entity.pdbx_description
1 polymer ?
#
loop_
_entity_poly.entity_id
_entity_poly.type
_entity_poly.pdbx_seq_one_letter_code
_entity_poly.pdbx_strand_id
1 'polypeptide(L)'
;MERAPEDGRETPRIDVRTLPESVARLWETMLRLDPSWDLGAWLDDRATEELELVESHLGRERLRLEQRLHRIETLVKRLKRQREVSGTGVQDPHQKNLFDVYEPDSKSLHEARKTNEEGDAAVQFGSLDIGDDPLLAIVAEHVLGLLELQSLEGPGPVHFDTLMGSLIPLGIRVDDLDEAVAWLLQSELIVEIEEDAFCLGG
;
A
#
# COMPACT_ATOMS: atom_id res chain seq x y z
N MET A 1 -73.78 -14.74 10.54
CA MET A 1 -72.85 -13.64 10.23
C MET A 1 -71.46 -14.22 10.29
N GLU A 2 -70.82 -14.29 9.14
CA GLU A 2 -69.49 -14.86 8.91
C GLU A 2 -68.44 -14.08 9.70
N ARG A 3 -67.54 -14.81 10.35
CA ARG A 3 -66.34 -14.26 11.00
C ARG A 3 -65.27 -14.19 9.92
N ALA A 4 -64.75 -12.99 9.66
CA ALA A 4 -63.70 -12.74 8.66
C ALA A 4 -62.46 -13.62 8.92
N PRO A 5 -61.73 -14.05 7.88
CA PRO A 5 -60.47 -14.74 8.05
C PRO A 5 -59.45 -13.76 8.63
N GLU A 6 -58.83 -14.15 9.73
CA GLU A 6 -57.67 -13.46 10.29
C GLU A 6 -56.54 -13.59 9.26
N ASP A 7 -56.15 -12.47 8.64
CA ASP A 7 -55.04 -12.39 7.69
C ASP A 7 -53.75 -12.82 8.40
N GLY A 8 -53.41 -14.09 8.24
CA GLY A 8 -52.11 -14.65 8.59
C GLY A 8 -51.02 -14.04 7.73
N ARG A 9 -50.53 -12.86 8.11
CA ARG A 9 -49.15 -12.48 7.81
C ARG A 9 -48.24 -13.24 8.75
N GLU A 10 -48.15 -14.55 8.53
CA GLU A 10 -47.04 -15.31 9.07
C GLU A 10 -45.79 -14.77 8.37
N THR A 11 -44.93 -14.09 9.12
CA THR A 11 -43.55 -13.84 8.72
C THR A 11 -42.96 -15.15 8.18
N PRO A 12 -42.16 -15.13 7.10
CA PRO A 12 -41.59 -16.35 6.54
C PRO A 12 -40.84 -17.06 7.68
N ARG A 13 -41.45 -18.14 8.21
CA ARG A 13 -40.89 -18.89 9.32
C ARG A 13 -39.68 -19.61 8.77
N ILE A 14 -38.50 -19.00 8.93
CA ILE A 14 -37.23 -19.61 8.56
C ILE A 14 -37.18 -20.98 9.24
N ASP A 15 -37.11 -22.04 8.46
CA ASP A 15 -37.04 -23.39 9.01
C ASP A 15 -35.65 -23.61 9.58
N VAL A 16 -35.54 -23.43 10.89
CA VAL A 16 -34.30 -23.48 11.67
C VAL A 16 -33.53 -24.79 11.44
N ARG A 17 -34.22 -25.88 11.09
CA ARG A 17 -33.60 -27.18 10.81
C ARG A 17 -32.79 -27.22 9.51
N THR A 18 -32.94 -26.23 8.65
CA THR A 18 -32.23 -26.12 7.38
C THR A 18 -31.03 -25.16 7.44
N LEU A 19 -30.88 -24.42 8.55
CA LEU A 19 -29.80 -23.46 8.71
C LEU A 19 -28.48 -24.18 9.09
N PRO A 20 -27.32 -23.68 8.60
CA PRO A 20 -26.02 -24.09 9.10
C PRO A 20 -25.93 -23.90 10.63
N GLU A 21 -25.20 -24.79 11.31
CA GLU A 21 -25.11 -24.79 12.78
C GLU A 21 -24.64 -23.44 13.35
N SER A 22 -23.74 -22.75 12.66
CA SER A 22 -23.28 -21.40 13.04
C SER A 22 -24.40 -20.36 13.02
N VAL A 23 -25.24 -20.39 11.98
CA VAL A 23 -26.36 -19.45 11.81
C VAL A 23 -27.50 -19.77 12.78
N ALA A 24 -27.77 -21.06 13.02
CA ALA A 24 -28.76 -21.49 14.01
C ALA A 24 -28.37 -21.05 15.44
N ARG A 25 -27.09 -21.21 15.83
CA ARG A 25 -26.59 -20.73 17.12
C ARG A 25 -26.72 -19.21 17.24
N LEU A 26 -26.33 -18.46 16.20
CA LEU A 26 -26.50 -17.01 16.17
C LEU A 26 -27.97 -16.62 16.37
N TRP A 27 -28.86 -17.24 15.60
CA TRP A 27 -30.29 -17.01 15.67
C TRP A 27 -30.86 -17.25 17.08
N GLU A 28 -30.53 -18.39 17.71
CA GLU A 28 -30.94 -18.68 19.08
C GLU A 28 -30.38 -17.67 20.09
N THR A 29 -29.13 -17.25 19.95
CA THR A 29 -28.51 -16.26 20.87
C THR A 29 -29.13 -14.89 20.71
N MET A 30 -29.43 -14.46 19.49
CA MET A 30 -30.00 -13.15 19.21
C MET A 30 -31.45 -13.06 19.65
N LEU A 31 -32.26 -14.10 19.45
CA LEU A 31 -33.62 -14.15 19.98
C LEU A 31 -33.69 -14.17 21.51
N ARG A 32 -32.65 -14.68 22.19
CA ARG A 32 -32.54 -14.58 23.65
C ARG A 32 -32.21 -13.17 24.12
N LEU A 33 -31.53 -12.38 23.30
CA LEU A 33 -31.17 -10.99 23.56
C LEU A 33 -32.34 -10.06 23.25
N ASP A 34 -32.94 -10.22 22.07
CA ASP A 34 -34.08 -9.44 21.59
C ASP A 34 -35.11 -10.36 20.91
N PRO A 35 -36.29 -10.56 21.50
CA PRO A 35 -37.36 -11.36 20.91
C PRO A 35 -37.94 -10.80 19.60
N SER A 36 -37.69 -9.52 19.30
CA SER A 36 -38.16 -8.85 18.08
C SER A 36 -37.16 -8.91 16.93
N TRP A 37 -35.99 -9.52 17.15
CA TRP A 37 -34.94 -9.64 16.16
C TRP A 37 -35.33 -10.54 14.97
N ASP A 38 -35.02 -10.08 13.76
CA ASP A 38 -35.30 -10.79 12.51
C ASP A 38 -34.00 -11.15 11.76
N LEU A 39 -33.81 -12.45 11.54
CA LEU A 39 -32.66 -12.99 10.81
C LEU A 39 -32.69 -12.63 9.33
N GLY A 40 -33.87 -12.49 8.73
CA GLY A 40 -34.00 -12.09 7.33
C GLY A 40 -33.42 -10.70 7.12
N ALA A 41 -33.90 -9.73 7.91
CA ALA A 41 -33.38 -8.36 7.89
C ALA A 41 -31.87 -8.31 8.17
N TRP A 42 -31.38 -9.04 9.18
CA TRP A 42 -29.95 -9.07 9.49
C TRP A 42 -29.09 -9.66 8.35
N LEU A 43 -29.56 -10.73 7.69
CA LEU A 43 -28.86 -11.32 6.55
C LEU A 43 -28.86 -10.37 5.35
N ASP A 44 -29.97 -9.68 5.09
CA ASP A 44 -30.06 -8.70 4.03
C ASP A 44 -29.09 -7.53 4.30
N ASP A 45 -29.11 -6.97 5.51
CA ASP A 45 -28.18 -5.91 5.91
C ASP A 45 -26.73 -6.37 5.76
N ARG A 46 -26.40 -7.57 6.27
CA ARG A 46 -25.03 -8.10 6.16
C ARG A 46 -24.61 -8.35 4.72
N ALA A 47 -25.52 -8.85 3.87
CA ALA A 47 -25.25 -9.03 2.45
C ALA A 47 -25.03 -7.69 1.74
N THR A 48 -25.77 -6.64 2.10
CA THR A 48 -25.54 -5.30 1.55
C THR A 48 -24.20 -4.72 1.97
N GLU A 49 -23.81 -4.83 3.24
CA GLU A 49 -22.49 -4.41 3.72
C GLU A 49 -21.34 -5.13 2.98
N GLU A 50 -21.45 -6.44 2.79
CA GLU A 50 -20.46 -7.22 2.06
C GLU A 50 -20.39 -6.83 0.57
N LEU A 51 -21.53 -6.53 -0.05
CA LEU A 51 -21.58 -6.04 -1.44
C LEU A 51 -20.91 -4.66 -1.57
N GLU A 52 -21.17 -3.73 -0.66
CA GLU A 52 -20.52 -2.41 -0.64
C GLU A 52 -18.99 -2.55 -0.49
N LEU A 53 -18.53 -3.45 0.38
CA LEU A 53 -17.12 -3.74 0.55
C LEU A 53 -16.51 -4.31 -0.75
N VAL A 54 -17.17 -5.28 -1.39
CA VAL A 54 -16.73 -5.84 -2.68
C VAL A 54 -16.68 -4.78 -3.77
N GLU A 55 -17.68 -3.90 -3.86
CA GLU A 55 -17.68 -2.79 -4.81
C GLU A 55 -16.47 -1.86 -4.59
N SER A 56 -16.15 -1.55 -3.34
CA SER A 56 -14.97 -0.75 -3.01
C SER A 56 -13.66 -1.42 -3.46
N HIS A 57 -13.53 -2.74 -3.26
CA HIS A 57 -12.37 -3.52 -3.68
C HIS A 57 -12.23 -3.56 -5.20
N LEU A 58 -13.35 -3.74 -5.91
CA LEU A 58 -13.36 -3.71 -7.37
C LEU A 58 -12.99 -2.32 -7.92
N GLY A 59 -13.42 -1.24 -7.26
CA GLY A 59 -13.02 0.13 -7.60
C GLY A 59 -11.50 0.34 -7.51
N ARG A 60 -10.89 -0.16 -6.43
CA ARG A 60 -9.42 -0.11 -6.24
C ARG A 60 -8.67 -0.94 -7.28
N GLU A 61 -9.10 -2.18 -7.53
CA GLU A 61 -8.48 -3.04 -8.54
C GLU A 61 -8.62 -2.47 -9.96
N ARG A 62 -9.77 -1.85 -10.27
CA ARG A 62 -9.96 -1.15 -11.54
C ARG A 62 -8.92 -0.01 -11.69
N LEU A 63 -8.74 0.83 -10.66
CA LEU A 63 -7.77 1.91 -10.70
C LEU A 63 -6.34 1.38 -10.89
N ARG A 64 -5.98 0.30 -10.19
CA ARG A 64 -4.67 -0.37 -10.33
C ARG A 64 -4.43 -0.85 -11.76
N LEU A 65 -5.44 -1.43 -12.41
CA LEU A 65 -5.35 -1.87 -13.80
C LEU A 65 -5.24 -0.69 -14.77
N GLU A 66 -5.98 0.40 -14.53
CA GLU A 66 -5.89 1.63 -15.34
C GLU A 66 -4.48 2.25 -15.28
N GLN A 67 -3.88 2.33 -14.09
CA GLN A 67 -2.50 2.81 -13.92
C GLN A 67 -1.50 1.90 -14.63
N ARG A 68 -1.63 0.57 -14.46
CA ARG A 68 -0.76 -0.39 -15.16
C ARG A 68 -0.86 -0.27 -16.67
N LEU A 69 -2.07 -0.07 -17.20
CA LEU A 69 -2.29 0.18 -18.62
C LEU A 69 -1.57 1.46 -19.07
N HIS A 70 -1.71 2.54 -18.31
CA HIS A 70 -1.06 3.81 -18.61
C HIS A 70 0.48 3.69 -18.67
N ARG A 71 1.08 2.95 -17.73
CA ARG A 71 2.52 2.61 -17.71
C ARG A 71 2.93 1.85 -18.97
N ILE A 72 2.14 0.86 -19.39
CA ILE A 72 2.39 0.10 -20.63
C ILE A 72 2.32 1.03 -21.84
N GLU A 73 1.32 1.90 -21.93
CA GLU A 73 1.19 2.84 -23.05
C GLU A 73 2.36 3.83 -23.14
N THR A 74 2.85 4.33 -22.00
CA THR A 74 4.02 5.22 -21.97
C THR A 74 5.28 4.50 -22.42
N LEU A 75 5.50 3.25 -21.99
CA LEU A 75 6.60 2.43 -22.49
C LEU A 75 6.51 2.20 -24.02
N VAL A 76 5.30 1.90 -24.53
CA VAL A 76 5.08 1.74 -25.98
C VAL A 76 5.38 3.03 -26.73
N LYS A 77 4.94 4.20 -26.23
CA LYS A 77 5.24 5.51 -26.83
C LYS A 77 6.75 5.79 -26.84
N ARG A 78 7.45 5.50 -25.73
CA ARG A 78 8.91 5.66 -25.62
C ARG A 78 9.65 4.78 -26.62
N LEU A 79 9.28 3.51 -26.75
CA LEU A 79 9.89 2.58 -27.71
C LEU A 79 9.67 3.03 -29.16
N LYS A 80 8.47 3.52 -29.49
CA LYS A 80 8.18 4.10 -30.81
C LYS A 80 9.08 5.30 -31.11
N ARG A 81 9.20 6.24 -30.17
CA ARG A 81 10.08 7.42 -30.29
C ARG A 81 11.55 7.01 -30.42
N GLN A 82 12.03 6.05 -29.65
CA GLN A 82 13.42 5.56 -29.74
C GLN A 82 13.72 4.95 -31.12
N ARG A 83 12.78 4.20 -31.70
CA ARG A 83 12.91 3.64 -33.05
C ARG A 83 12.96 4.75 -34.11
N GLU A 84 12.14 5.78 -33.99
CA GLU A 84 12.13 6.92 -34.91
C GLU A 84 13.45 7.71 -34.84
N VAL A 85 13.94 8.01 -33.63
CA VAL A 85 15.23 8.70 -33.41
C VAL A 85 16.43 7.88 -33.90
N SER A 86 16.38 6.55 -33.75
CA SER A 86 17.45 5.67 -34.26
C SER A 86 17.41 5.49 -35.78
N GLY A 87 16.27 5.76 -36.42
CA GLY A 87 16.09 5.67 -37.89
C GLY A 87 16.48 6.95 -38.64
N THR A 88 16.41 8.12 -38.00
CA THR A 88 16.87 9.40 -38.57
C THR A 88 18.20 9.80 -37.94
N GLY A 89 19.24 9.01 -38.21
CA GLY A 89 20.62 9.33 -37.83
C GLY A 89 21.17 10.53 -38.60
N VAL A 90 20.70 11.73 -38.26
CA VAL A 90 21.50 12.95 -38.44
C VAL A 90 22.26 13.11 -37.14
N GLN A 91 23.32 12.32 -36.96
CA GLN A 91 24.37 12.68 -36.00
C GLN A 91 25.06 13.91 -36.59
N ASP A 92 24.63 15.10 -36.16
CA ASP A 92 25.42 16.30 -36.35
C ASP A 92 26.74 16.11 -35.58
N PRO A 93 27.91 16.06 -36.25
CA PRO A 93 29.21 15.84 -35.61
C PRO A 93 29.54 16.85 -34.52
N HIS A 94 28.82 17.97 -34.45
CA HIS A 94 29.01 19.03 -33.48
C HIS A 94 28.03 19.00 -32.30
N GLN A 95 27.05 18.09 -32.30
CA GLN A 95 26.08 17.98 -31.20
C GLN A 95 26.66 17.12 -30.06
N LYS A 96 27.21 17.80 -29.06
CA LYS A 96 27.71 17.19 -27.81
C LYS A 96 26.66 17.25 -26.70
N ASN A 97 26.71 16.33 -25.74
CA ASN A 97 25.78 16.35 -24.62
C ASN A 97 26.00 17.61 -23.77
N LEU A 98 24.93 18.19 -23.21
CA LEU A 98 24.98 19.39 -22.35
C LEU A 98 25.91 19.24 -21.12
N PHE A 99 26.28 18.01 -20.79
CA PHE A 99 27.17 17.66 -19.68
C PHE A 99 28.63 17.46 -20.09
N ASP A 100 28.97 17.44 -21.39
CA ASP A 100 30.34 17.32 -21.91
C ASP A 100 31.18 18.58 -21.63
N VAL A 101 30.56 19.65 -21.14
CA VAL A 101 31.22 20.92 -20.78
C VAL A 101 31.94 20.83 -19.42
N TYR A 102 31.61 19.84 -18.60
CA TYR A 102 32.18 19.67 -17.26
C TYR A 102 33.27 18.58 -17.20
N GLU A 103 33.64 17.99 -18.33
CA GLU A 103 34.75 17.04 -18.38
C GLU A 103 36.06 17.81 -18.14
N PRO A 104 36.84 17.51 -17.09
CA PRO A 104 38.08 18.22 -16.83
C PRO A 104 39.10 17.90 -17.94
N ASP A 105 39.76 18.95 -18.46
CA ASP A 105 40.82 18.90 -19.50
C ASP A 105 42.07 18.13 -19.03
N SER A 106 41.91 16.83 -18.75
CA SER A 106 42.99 15.92 -18.36
C SER A 106 43.19 14.88 -19.45
N LYS A 107 43.53 15.37 -20.65
CA LYS A 107 44.22 14.56 -21.65
C LYS A 107 45.65 14.28 -21.20
N SER A 108 45.82 13.35 -20.27
CA SER A 108 47.05 12.57 -20.17
C SER A 108 46.83 11.33 -19.32
N LEU A 109 47.23 10.19 -19.91
CA LEU A 109 47.45 8.88 -19.31
C LEU A 109 46.28 7.90 -19.36
N HIS A 110 46.22 7.18 -20.47
CA HIS A 110 45.85 5.77 -20.46
C HIS A 110 46.64 5.01 -19.37
N GLU A 111 45.94 4.05 -18.77
CA GLU A 111 46.44 2.98 -17.89
C GLU A 111 46.75 3.33 -16.43
N ALA A 112 45.71 3.42 -15.61
CA ALA A 112 45.76 2.84 -14.28
C ALA A 112 44.35 2.45 -13.78
N ARG A 113 44.15 1.13 -13.66
CA ARG A 113 43.25 0.46 -12.73
C ARG A 113 41.75 0.74 -12.84
N LYS A 114 41.09 -0.26 -13.42
CA LYS A 114 39.80 -0.77 -12.93
C LYS A 114 39.84 -0.91 -11.41
N THR A 115 39.32 0.07 -10.70
CA THR A 115 38.52 -0.12 -9.50
C THR A 115 37.24 0.63 -9.80
N ASN A 116 36.20 -0.11 -10.21
CA ASN A 116 34.83 0.33 -10.05
C ASN A 116 34.63 0.47 -8.54
N GLU A 117 35.07 1.59 -7.99
CA GLU A 117 34.37 2.22 -6.90
C GLU A 117 33.41 3.17 -7.61
N GLU A 118 32.36 2.57 -8.21
CA GLU A 118 31.08 3.28 -8.27
C GLU A 118 30.88 3.75 -6.83
N GLY A 119 30.99 5.05 -6.60
CA GLY A 119 30.66 5.62 -5.32
C GLY A 119 29.23 5.19 -5.07
N ASP A 120 29.06 4.19 -4.20
CA ASP A 120 27.76 3.80 -3.70
C ASP A 120 27.12 5.11 -3.26
N ALA A 121 25.94 5.41 -3.81
CA ALA A 121 25.19 6.55 -3.35
C ALA A 121 25.07 6.37 -1.83
N ALA A 122 25.56 7.33 -1.04
CA ALA A 122 25.52 7.24 0.41
C ALA A 122 24.10 7.03 0.97
N VAL A 123 23.10 7.25 0.11
CA VAL A 123 21.68 6.96 0.34
C VAL A 123 21.15 6.24 -0.91
N GLN A 124 20.81 4.96 -0.76
CA GLN A 124 20.19 4.16 -1.83
C GLN A 124 18.70 4.47 -1.90
N PHE A 125 18.35 5.64 -2.45
CA PHE A 125 16.97 6.01 -2.76
C PHE A 125 16.36 4.94 -3.68
N GLY A 126 15.39 4.17 -3.16
CA GLY A 126 14.68 3.14 -3.93
C GLY A 126 15.07 1.68 -3.66
N SER A 127 15.71 1.36 -2.53
CA SER A 127 15.87 -0.03 -2.07
C SER A 127 14.52 -0.71 -1.78
N LEU A 128 13.50 0.09 -1.41
CA LEU A 128 12.18 -0.40 -1.09
C LEU A 128 11.33 -0.49 -2.37
N ASP A 129 10.90 -1.70 -2.74
CA ASP A 129 9.99 -1.94 -3.88
C ASP A 129 8.54 -1.54 -3.51
N ILE A 130 8.36 -0.31 -3.04
CA ILE A 130 7.11 0.28 -2.53
C ILE A 130 6.10 0.57 -3.67
N GLY A 131 6.49 0.38 -4.93
CA GLY A 131 5.65 0.64 -6.09
C GLY A 131 5.75 2.09 -6.58
N ASP A 132 4.65 2.65 -7.10
CA ASP A 132 4.62 3.97 -7.76
C ASP A 132 4.38 5.15 -6.77
N ASP A 133 4.41 4.94 -5.44
CA ASP A 133 4.29 6.01 -4.45
C ASP A 133 5.67 6.44 -3.90
N PRO A 134 6.28 7.49 -4.47
CA PRO A 134 7.58 7.96 -4.01
C PRO A 134 7.52 8.60 -2.61
N LEU A 135 6.36 9.10 -2.17
CA LEU A 135 6.22 9.70 -0.84
C LEU A 135 6.23 8.61 0.22
N LEU A 136 5.46 7.55 0.02
CA LEU A 136 5.46 6.38 0.89
C LEU A 136 6.87 5.79 1.02
N ALA A 137 7.62 5.74 -0.08
CA ALA A 137 9.01 5.27 -0.07
C ALA A 137 9.92 6.13 0.80
N ILE A 138 9.81 7.45 0.68
CA ILE A 138 10.60 8.40 1.47
C ILE A 138 10.25 8.30 2.96
N VAL A 139 8.96 8.23 3.29
CA VAL A 139 8.49 8.18 4.68
C VAL A 139 8.88 6.85 5.33
N ALA A 140 8.72 5.73 4.62
CA ALA A 140 9.14 4.41 5.09
C ALA A 140 10.65 4.35 5.36
N GLU A 141 11.47 4.93 4.48
CA GLU A 141 12.92 5.02 4.68
C GLU A 141 13.27 5.90 5.89
N HIS A 142 12.55 7.00 6.12
CA HIS A 142 12.74 7.82 7.32
C HIS A 142 12.37 7.09 8.61
N VAL A 143 11.28 6.31 8.61
CA VAL A 143 10.88 5.48 9.75
C VAL A 143 11.97 4.44 10.06
N LEU A 144 12.45 3.72 9.04
CA LEU A 144 13.54 2.75 9.20
C LEU A 144 14.81 3.40 9.75
N GLY A 145 15.24 4.54 9.20
CA GLY A 145 16.43 5.25 9.67
C GLY A 145 16.32 5.70 11.13
N LEU A 146 15.14 6.12 11.59
CA LEU A 146 14.91 6.45 12.99
C LEU A 146 14.98 5.23 13.91
N LEU A 147 14.42 4.10 13.49
CA LEU A 147 14.50 2.84 14.23
C LEU A 147 15.94 2.32 14.30
N GLU A 148 16.72 2.47 13.23
CA GLU A 148 18.15 2.14 13.21
C GLU A 148 18.96 3.02 14.19
N LEU A 149 18.73 4.34 14.17
CA LEU A 149 19.39 5.27 15.09
C LEU A 149 19.05 4.95 16.55
N GLN A 150 17.77 4.67 16.84
CA GLN A 150 17.33 4.28 18.18
C GLN A 150 17.93 2.94 18.62
N SER A 151 18.01 1.96 17.72
CA SER A 151 18.63 0.66 17.97
C SER A 151 20.12 0.78 18.36
N LEU A 152 20.84 1.75 17.80
CA LEU A 152 22.22 2.06 18.19
C LEU A 152 22.34 2.66 19.60
N GLU A 153 21.34 3.44 20.03
CA GLU A 153 21.29 4.04 21.38
C GLU A 153 20.78 3.04 22.44
N GLY A 154 19.94 2.08 22.04
CA GLY A 154 19.54 0.94 22.86
C GLY A 154 18.50 0.04 22.16
N PRO A 155 18.40 -1.25 22.53
CA PRO A 155 17.51 -2.23 21.87
C PRO A 155 16.03 -2.08 22.25
N GLY A 156 15.59 -0.87 22.64
CA GLY A 156 14.22 -0.61 23.07
C GLY A 156 13.27 -0.43 21.87
N PRO A 157 12.00 -0.85 22.00
CA PRO A 157 10.99 -0.54 20.99
C PRO A 157 10.71 0.98 20.95
N VAL A 158 10.46 1.50 19.76
CA VAL A 158 10.17 2.93 19.54
C VAL A 158 8.67 3.12 19.40
N HIS A 159 8.09 3.97 20.24
CA HIS A 159 6.66 4.26 20.18
C HIS A 159 6.29 5.16 18.99
N PHE A 160 5.09 4.99 18.45
CA PHE A 160 4.52 5.79 17.37
C PHE A 160 4.57 7.29 17.67
N ASP A 161 4.26 7.71 18.91
CA ASP A 161 4.34 9.10 19.35
C ASP A 161 5.76 9.70 19.19
N THR A 162 6.79 8.86 19.36
CA THR A 162 8.19 9.28 19.21
C THR A 162 8.52 9.48 17.72
N LEU A 163 8.06 8.58 16.85
CA LEU A 163 8.16 8.74 15.40
C LEU A 163 7.42 10.00 14.96
N MET A 164 6.19 10.19 15.41
CA MET A 164 5.37 11.37 15.15
C MET A 164 6.08 12.68 15.57
N GLY A 165 6.64 12.71 16.78
CA GLY A 165 7.38 13.85 17.30
C GLY A 165 8.63 14.22 16.47
N SER A 166 9.23 13.25 15.78
CA SER A 166 10.40 13.46 14.93
C SER A 166 10.05 13.76 13.46
N LEU A 167 8.97 13.18 12.93
CA LEU A 167 8.62 13.23 11.51
C LEU A 167 7.64 14.36 11.15
N ILE A 168 6.71 14.74 12.05
CA ILE A 168 5.83 15.89 11.81
C ILE A 168 6.62 17.19 11.57
N PRO A 169 7.66 17.53 12.37
CA PRO A 169 8.44 18.74 12.14
C PRO A 169 9.16 18.77 10.78
N LEU A 170 9.40 17.61 10.16
CA LEU A 170 9.97 17.47 8.82
C LEU A 170 8.93 17.67 7.70
N GLY A 171 7.66 17.89 8.05
CA GLY A 171 6.56 18.12 7.11
C GLY A 171 5.82 16.86 6.68
N ILE A 172 6.05 15.73 7.33
CA ILE A 172 5.36 14.46 7.08
C ILE A 172 4.01 14.50 7.82
N ARG A 173 2.93 14.11 7.14
CA ARG A 173 1.59 14.08 7.75
C ARG A 173 1.41 12.79 8.55
N VAL A 174 0.54 12.83 9.55
CA VAL A 174 0.22 11.64 10.37
C VAL A 174 -0.32 10.51 9.50
N ASP A 175 -1.22 10.82 8.57
CA ASP A 175 -1.78 9.85 7.61
C ASP A 175 -0.68 9.14 6.79
N ASP A 176 0.35 9.89 6.35
CA ASP A 176 1.46 9.35 5.56
C ASP A 176 2.40 8.47 6.42
N LEU A 177 2.55 8.82 7.70
CA LEU A 177 3.32 8.04 8.67
C LEU A 177 2.61 6.72 9.01
N ASP A 178 1.31 6.76 9.27
CA ASP A 178 0.50 5.57 9.49
C ASP A 178 0.57 4.61 8.30
N GLU A 179 0.46 5.14 7.08
CA GLU A 179 0.57 4.34 5.86
C GLU A 179 1.96 3.71 5.72
N ALA A 180 3.02 4.45 6.01
CA ALA A 180 4.39 3.94 5.99
C ALA A 180 4.62 2.83 7.03
N VAL A 181 4.15 3.01 8.25
CA VAL A 181 4.25 2.00 9.32
C VAL A 181 3.48 0.73 8.94
N ALA A 182 2.25 0.87 8.44
CA ALA A 182 1.45 -0.26 7.98
C ALA A 182 2.13 -1.03 6.85
N TRP A 183 2.72 -0.31 5.89
CA TRP A 183 3.46 -0.92 4.78
C TRP A 183 4.72 -1.65 5.26
N LEU A 184 5.48 -1.05 6.21
CA LEU A 184 6.68 -1.66 6.79
C LEU A 184 6.37 -2.94 7.59
N LEU A 185 5.24 -2.97 8.31
CA LEU A 185 4.75 -4.17 8.99
C LEU A 185 4.35 -5.26 7.99
N GLN A 186 3.63 -4.90 6.92
CA GLN A 186 3.21 -5.84 5.88
C GLN A 186 4.39 -6.43 5.10
N SER A 187 5.45 -5.66 4.92
CA SER A 187 6.69 -6.09 4.25
C SER A 187 7.68 -6.81 5.18
N GLU A 188 7.30 -7.01 6.45
CA GLU A 188 8.11 -7.67 7.49
C GLU A 188 9.45 -6.97 7.79
N LEU A 189 9.58 -5.69 7.43
CA LEU A 189 10.80 -4.90 7.68
C LEU A 189 10.85 -4.34 9.12
N ILE A 190 9.70 -4.18 9.75
CA ILE A 190 9.56 -3.84 11.17
C ILE A 190 8.58 -4.79 11.84
N VAL A 191 8.67 -4.91 13.15
CA VAL A 191 7.78 -5.74 13.97
C VAL A 191 7.21 -4.89 15.11
N GLU A 192 5.94 -5.09 15.40
CA GLU A 192 5.27 -4.51 16.57
C GLU A 192 5.45 -5.45 17.77
N ILE A 193 6.05 -4.95 18.85
CA ILE A 193 6.30 -5.73 20.09
C ILE A 193 5.21 -5.45 21.14
N GLU A 194 4.77 -4.20 21.23
CA GLU A 194 3.70 -3.71 22.12
C GLU A 194 2.82 -2.74 21.33
N GLU A 195 1.67 -2.38 21.91
CA GLU A 195 0.74 -1.41 21.30
C GLU A 195 1.49 -0.13 20.90
N ASP A 196 1.46 0.17 19.60
CA ASP A 196 2.12 1.33 18.99
C ASP A 196 3.65 1.36 19.20
N ALA A 197 4.31 0.21 19.42
CA ALA A 197 5.74 0.13 19.70
C ALA A 197 6.48 -0.80 18.73
N PHE A 198 7.41 -0.24 17.95
CA PHE A 198 8.03 -0.91 16.80
C PHE A 198 9.54 -1.15 16.97
N CYS A 199 10.03 -2.23 16.40
CA CYS A 199 11.46 -2.53 16.26
C CYS A 199 11.78 -3.01 14.84
N LEU A 200 13.07 -3.07 14.49
CA LEU A 200 13.51 -3.60 13.20
C LEU A 200 13.23 -5.11 13.11
N GLY A 201 12.70 -5.54 11.96
CA GLY A 201 12.56 -6.95 11.59
C GLY A 201 13.93 -7.56 11.30
N GLY A 202 14.15 -8.78 11.78
CA GLY A 202 15.44 -9.49 11.68
C GLY A 202 15.66 -10.22 10.36
#